data_AF-A0A081AXB3-F1
#
_entry.id   AF-A0A081AXB3-F1
#
_cell.length_a   1.000
_cell.length_b   1.000
_cell.length_c   1.000
_cell.angle_alpha   90.00
_cell.angle_beta   90.00
_cell.angle_gamma   90.00
#
_symmetry.space_group_name_H-M   'P 1'
#
loop_
_entity.id
_entity.type
_entity.pdbx_description
1 polymer ?
#
loop_
_entity_poly.entity_id
_entity_poly.type
_entity_poly.pdbx_seq_one_letter_code
_entity_poly.pdbx_strand_id
1 'polypeptide(L)'
;MDSTSLQRVFRRDACAGRVALVTGGGSGIGQEIAIKLAEYGAKVAVFGRREAALQSTMSLMREHGVPESSCMFVQGDVRSAESADNAVAQVVARFGKLDVLVNSAAGNFLALAEKLSTNAFRTVMEIDAIGTFNMSRAAFKPLKKSGDGRIINITATLQLPATWYQVHASAAKAAVDSITRSLALEWGQFGIRVTGVAPGPIADTTGTAKLGGDVDPEERKKYMASTIPVGRVGAKTDIAAAVLYLVSPVGSFVSGDVLIVDGGHYLYKKPVMPRETLESWSKKMEKKSRVTADSKL
;
A
#
# COMPACT_ATOMS: atom_id res chain seq x y z
N MET A 1 -12.58 3.00 7.72
CA MET A 1 -13.54 3.85 7.00
C MET A 1 -14.40 2.96 6.12
N ASP A 2 -15.72 3.15 6.04
CA ASP A 2 -16.58 2.36 5.15
C ASP A 2 -16.67 2.98 3.73
N SER A 3 -17.19 2.21 2.77
CA SER A 3 -17.33 2.66 1.37
C SER A 3 -18.20 3.92 1.26
N THR A 4 -19.26 4.02 2.06
CA THR A 4 -20.19 5.15 2.07
C THR A 4 -19.52 6.45 2.53
N SER A 5 -18.61 6.38 3.49
CA SER A 5 -17.85 7.54 3.96
C SER A 5 -16.91 8.10 2.88
N LEU A 6 -16.24 7.23 2.12
CA LEU A 6 -15.39 7.65 1.00
C LEU A 6 -16.19 8.42 -0.05
N GLN A 7 -17.40 7.97 -0.36
CA GLN A 7 -18.27 8.57 -1.39
C GLN A 7 -18.76 9.97 -1.04
N ARG A 8 -18.75 10.34 0.24
CA ARG A 8 -19.10 11.69 0.70
C ARG A 8 -17.95 12.69 0.57
N VAL A 9 -16.72 12.20 0.50
CA VAL A 9 -15.51 13.03 0.50
C VAL A 9 -14.93 13.17 -0.91
N PHE A 10 -14.78 12.05 -1.62
CA PHE A 10 -14.29 12.05 -2.99
C PHE A 10 -15.46 12.14 -3.97
N ARG A 11 -15.35 13.02 -4.97
CA ARG A 11 -16.30 13.00 -6.09
C ARG A 11 -16.21 11.66 -6.82
N ARG A 12 -17.33 11.16 -7.33
CA ARG A 12 -17.41 9.88 -8.07
C ARG A 12 -16.58 9.82 -9.35
N ASP A 13 -16.11 10.95 -9.82
CA ASP A 13 -15.27 11.10 -11.00
C ASP A 13 -13.83 11.52 -10.66
N ALA A 14 -13.39 11.36 -9.39
CA ALA A 14 -12.07 11.78 -8.93
C ALA A 14 -10.90 11.15 -9.72
N CYS A 15 -11.13 10.01 -10.39
CA CYS A 15 -10.17 9.35 -11.26
C CYS A 15 -10.68 9.21 -12.71
N ALA A 16 -11.73 9.95 -13.08
CA ALA A 16 -12.27 9.92 -14.43
C ALA A 16 -11.21 10.27 -15.48
N GLY A 17 -11.25 9.53 -16.60
CA GLY A 17 -10.31 9.70 -17.70
C GLY A 17 -8.91 9.10 -17.45
N ARG A 18 -8.64 8.50 -16.29
CA ARG A 18 -7.39 7.78 -16.02
C ARG A 18 -7.48 6.30 -16.39
N VAL A 19 -6.36 5.72 -16.80
CA VAL A 19 -6.15 4.28 -16.98
C VAL A 19 -5.14 3.80 -15.94
N ALA A 20 -5.54 2.82 -15.14
CA ALA A 20 -4.71 2.25 -14.08
C ALA A 20 -4.41 0.77 -14.31
N LEU A 21 -3.17 0.37 -14.02
CA LEU A 21 -2.75 -1.03 -13.93
C LEU A 21 -2.39 -1.35 -12.48
N VAL A 22 -3.06 -2.34 -11.89
CA VAL A 22 -2.87 -2.74 -10.49
C VAL A 22 -2.33 -4.17 -10.41
N THR A 23 -1.07 -4.33 -9.99
CA THR A 23 -0.49 -5.65 -9.78
C THR A 23 -0.91 -6.23 -8.44
N GLY A 24 -1.04 -7.56 -8.35
CA GLY A 24 -1.64 -8.17 -7.17
C GLY A 24 -3.14 -7.88 -7.03
N GLY A 25 -3.79 -7.41 -8.10
CA GLY A 25 -5.19 -6.97 -8.10
C GLY A 25 -6.23 -8.09 -7.89
N GLY A 26 -5.81 -9.36 -7.81
CA GLY A 26 -6.72 -10.49 -7.63
C GLY A 26 -7.15 -10.75 -6.18
N SER A 27 -6.58 -10.07 -5.19
CA SER A 27 -6.96 -10.27 -3.77
C SER A 27 -6.48 -9.14 -2.87
N GLY A 28 -7.05 -9.02 -1.67
CA GLY A 28 -6.53 -8.18 -0.59
C GLY A 28 -6.48 -6.69 -0.95
N ILE A 29 -5.40 -6.01 -0.56
CA ILE A 29 -5.23 -4.56 -0.74
C ILE A 29 -5.27 -4.16 -2.22
N GLY A 30 -4.56 -4.89 -3.10
CA GLY A 30 -4.54 -4.59 -4.53
C GLY A 30 -5.92 -4.70 -5.19
N GLN A 31 -6.73 -5.69 -4.80
CA GLN A 31 -8.11 -5.83 -5.26
C GLN A 31 -8.97 -4.65 -4.83
N GLU A 32 -8.90 -4.26 -3.56
CA GLU A 32 -9.68 -3.12 -3.06
C GLU A 32 -9.28 -1.82 -3.75
N ILE A 33 -7.97 -1.57 -3.94
CA ILE A 33 -7.48 -0.41 -4.69
C ILE A 33 -8.04 -0.41 -6.10
N ALA A 34 -8.01 -1.56 -6.79
CA ALA A 34 -8.52 -1.67 -8.15
C ALA A 34 -10.02 -1.36 -8.22
N ILE A 35 -10.83 -1.95 -7.32
CA ILE A 35 -12.27 -1.69 -7.23
C ILE A 35 -12.53 -0.20 -6.97
N LYS A 36 -11.82 0.41 -6.01
CA LYS A 36 -12.01 1.83 -5.68
C LYS A 36 -11.54 2.77 -6.79
N LEU A 37 -10.46 2.49 -7.50
CA LEU A 37 -10.10 3.31 -8.66
C LEU A 37 -11.20 3.27 -9.74
N ALA A 38 -11.77 2.08 -9.97
CA ALA A 38 -12.82 1.88 -10.97
C ALA A 38 -14.15 2.52 -10.58
N GLU A 39 -14.59 2.37 -9.32
CA GLU A 39 -15.79 3.05 -8.77
C GLU A 39 -15.72 4.58 -8.86
N TYR A 40 -14.50 5.12 -8.94
CA TYR A 40 -14.24 6.57 -9.01
C TYR A 40 -13.85 7.03 -10.43
N GLY A 41 -14.17 6.21 -11.44
CA GLY A 41 -14.16 6.58 -12.86
C GLY A 41 -12.90 6.22 -13.65
N ALA A 42 -11.91 5.55 -13.04
CA ALA A 42 -10.76 5.05 -13.80
C ALA A 42 -11.13 3.82 -14.63
N LYS A 43 -10.48 3.66 -15.78
CA LYS A 43 -10.39 2.34 -16.44
C LYS A 43 -9.30 1.54 -15.76
N VAL A 44 -9.56 0.29 -15.37
CA VAL A 44 -8.65 -0.48 -14.52
C VAL A 44 -8.31 -1.83 -15.15
N ALA A 45 -7.02 -2.13 -15.20
CA ALA A 45 -6.51 -3.46 -15.46
C ALA A 45 -5.96 -4.07 -14.17
N VAL A 46 -6.39 -5.29 -13.82
CA VAL A 46 -5.79 -6.06 -12.71
C VAL A 46 -4.81 -7.10 -13.25
N PHE A 47 -3.67 -7.23 -12.58
CA PHE A 47 -2.60 -8.14 -12.99
C PHE A 47 -2.22 -9.11 -11.88
N GLY A 48 -2.01 -10.38 -12.22
CA GLY A 48 -1.50 -11.39 -11.29
C GLY A 48 -1.46 -12.80 -11.88
N ARG A 49 -0.98 -13.75 -11.08
CA ARG A 49 -0.70 -15.12 -11.54
C ARG A 49 -1.94 -16.02 -11.63
N ARG A 50 -2.89 -15.81 -10.72
CA ARG A 50 -4.05 -16.70 -10.53
C ARG A 50 -5.25 -16.14 -11.28
N GLU A 51 -5.53 -16.69 -12.45
CA GLU A 51 -6.63 -16.23 -13.31
C GLU A 51 -7.98 -16.20 -12.58
N ALA A 52 -8.35 -17.28 -11.88
CA ALA A 52 -9.63 -17.34 -11.14
C ALA A 52 -9.81 -16.18 -10.13
N ALA A 53 -8.72 -15.74 -9.48
CA ALA A 53 -8.76 -14.61 -8.55
C ALA A 53 -8.94 -13.26 -9.27
N LEU A 54 -8.36 -13.12 -10.46
CA LEU A 54 -8.57 -11.95 -11.32
C LEU A 54 -10.01 -11.91 -11.83
N GLN A 55 -10.54 -13.03 -12.31
CA GLN A 55 -11.93 -13.13 -12.76
C GLN A 55 -12.92 -12.82 -11.63
N SER A 56 -12.68 -13.31 -10.41
CA SER A 56 -13.47 -12.94 -9.23
C SER A 56 -13.46 -11.44 -8.96
N THR A 57 -12.30 -10.77 -9.14
CA THR A 57 -12.21 -9.31 -9.01
C THR A 57 -13.03 -8.58 -10.07
N MET A 58 -13.04 -9.08 -11.31
CA MET A 58 -13.89 -8.54 -12.37
C MET A 58 -15.38 -8.65 -12.04
N SER A 59 -15.81 -9.77 -11.45
CA SER A 59 -17.18 -9.94 -10.97
C SER A 59 -17.54 -8.93 -9.88
N LEU A 60 -16.66 -8.76 -8.88
CA LEU A 60 -16.86 -7.74 -7.83
C LEU A 60 -16.97 -6.33 -8.44
N MET A 61 -16.10 -5.96 -9.37
CA MET A 61 -16.20 -4.66 -10.04
C MET A 61 -17.58 -4.46 -10.72
N ARG A 62 -18.12 -5.48 -11.39
CA ARG A 62 -19.47 -5.43 -11.98
C ARG A 62 -20.56 -5.27 -10.93
N GLU A 63 -20.48 -6.01 -9.82
CA GLU A 63 -21.41 -5.89 -8.69
C GLU A 63 -21.40 -4.48 -8.08
N HIS A 64 -20.24 -3.83 -8.10
CA HIS A 64 -20.05 -2.44 -7.68
C HIS A 64 -20.48 -1.41 -8.75
N GLY A 65 -21.12 -1.85 -9.84
CA GLY A 65 -21.67 -0.98 -10.89
C GLY A 65 -20.63 -0.45 -11.89
N VAL A 66 -19.42 -1.02 -11.90
CA VAL A 66 -18.38 -0.63 -12.87
C VAL A 66 -18.69 -1.24 -14.23
N PRO A 67 -18.72 -0.45 -15.32
CA PRO A 67 -18.94 -0.98 -16.67
C PRO A 67 -17.85 -1.96 -17.09
N GLU A 68 -18.24 -3.07 -17.71
CA GLU A 68 -17.30 -4.09 -18.19
C GLU A 68 -16.27 -3.52 -19.18
N SER A 69 -16.65 -2.52 -19.98
CA SER A 69 -15.74 -1.82 -20.90
C SER A 69 -14.64 -1.02 -20.20
N SER A 70 -14.77 -0.77 -18.90
CA SER A 70 -13.81 -0.03 -18.09
C SER A 70 -12.85 -0.93 -17.31
N CYS A 71 -13.00 -2.25 -17.38
CA CYS A 71 -12.13 -3.17 -16.67
C CYS A 71 -11.54 -4.24 -17.60
N MET A 72 -10.37 -4.74 -17.24
CA MET A 72 -9.80 -5.96 -17.83
C MET A 72 -8.90 -6.65 -16.80
N PHE A 73 -8.49 -7.87 -17.09
CA PHE A 73 -7.39 -8.51 -16.37
C PHE A 73 -6.31 -8.99 -17.33
N VAL A 74 -5.09 -9.10 -16.82
CA VAL A 74 -3.96 -9.73 -17.51
C VAL A 74 -3.33 -10.74 -16.58
N GLN A 75 -3.22 -12.00 -17.02
CA GLN A 75 -2.50 -13.02 -16.27
C GLN A 75 -0.99 -12.86 -16.51
N GLY A 76 -0.21 -12.97 -15.43
CA GLY A 76 1.24 -12.93 -15.52
C GLY A 76 1.94 -12.91 -14.17
N ASP A 77 3.27 -12.80 -14.21
CA ASP A 77 4.13 -12.79 -13.02
C ASP A 77 5.06 -11.58 -13.05
N VAL A 78 5.00 -10.74 -12.00
CA VAL A 78 5.84 -9.53 -11.88
C VAL A 78 7.34 -9.85 -11.90
N ARG A 79 7.73 -11.08 -11.53
CA ARG A 79 9.12 -11.53 -11.57
C ARG A 79 9.68 -11.58 -12.99
N SER A 80 8.83 -11.73 -14.01
CA SER A 80 9.22 -11.78 -15.41
C SER A 80 9.14 -10.39 -16.05
N ALA A 81 10.27 -9.92 -16.55
CA ALA A 81 10.36 -8.66 -17.30
C ALA A 81 9.47 -8.67 -18.56
N GLU A 82 9.42 -9.80 -19.28
CA GLU A 82 8.59 -9.99 -20.47
C GLU A 82 7.10 -9.97 -20.11
N SER A 83 6.73 -10.61 -18.99
CA SER A 83 5.35 -10.58 -18.50
C SER A 83 4.89 -9.15 -18.16
N ALA A 84 5.77 -8.34 -17.59
CA ALA A 84 5.50 -6.93 -17.32
C ALA A 84 5.31 -6.12 -18.63
N ASP A 85 6.19 -6.32 -19.61
CA ASP A 85 6.09 -5.64 -20.92
C ASP A 85 4.80 -6.01 -21.64
N ASN A 86 4.44 -7.30 -21.66
CA ASN A 86 3.19 -7.81 -22.23
C ASN A 86 1.96 -7.23 -21.53
N ALA A 87 1.97 -7.15 -20.20
CA ALA A 87 0.85 -6.58 -19.44
C ALA A 87 0.63 -5.11 -19.78
N VAL A 88 1.69 -4.31 -19.82
CA VAL A 88 1.60 -2.89 -20.20
C VAL A 88 1.13 -2.75 -21.65
N ALA A 89 1.64 -3.57 -22.57
CA ALA A 89 1.23 -3.55 -23.97
C ALA A 89 -0.28 -3.84 -24.14
N GLN A 90 -0.82 -4.85 -23.45
CA GLN A 90 -2.24 -5.17 -23.49
C GLN A 90 -3.13 -4.06 -22.92
N VAL A 91 -2.70 -3.42 -21.82
CA VAL A 91 -3.43 -2.28 -21.24
C VAL A 91 -3.47 -1.10 -22.21
N VAL A 92 -2.34 -0.77 -22.82
CA VAL A 92 -2.27 0.30 -23.82
C VAL A 92 -3.08 -0.06 -25.08
N ALA A 93 -3.05 -1.32 -25.54
CA ALA A 93 -3.86 -1.76 -26.67
C ALA A 93 -5.37 -1.67 -26.37
N ARG A 94 -5.80 -2.02 -25.15
CA ARG A 94 -7.20 -2.01 -24.76
C ARG A 94 -7.74 -0.61 -24.49
N PHE A 95 -6.98 0.23 -23.82
CA PHE A 95 -7.46 1.53 -23.30
C PHE A 95 -6.80 2.75 -23.95
N GLY A 96 -5.79 2.56 -24.80
CA GLY A 96 -5.08 3.60 -25.55
C GLY A 96 -3.95 4.29 -24.79
N LYS A 97 -3.86 4.12 -23.48
CA LYS A 97 -2.86 4.76 -22.61
C LYS A 97 -2.68 4.04 -21.27
N LEU A 98 -1.73 4.50 -20.48
CA LEU A 98 -1.55 4.15 -19.06
C LEU A 98 -1.17 5.42 -18.31
N ASP A 99 -1.95 5.79 -17.29
CA ASP A 99 -1.71 6.98 -16.46
C ASP A 99 -1.23 6.60 -15.06
N VAL A 100 -1.62 5.43 -14.56
CA VAL A 100 -1.36 5.01 -13.17
C VAL A 100 -0.86 3.56 -13.15
N LEU A 101 0.27 3.33 -12.48
CA LEU A 101 0.72 2.00 -12.08
C LEU A 101 0.61 1.87 -10.56
N VAL A 102 -0.03 0.82 -10.07
CA VAL A 102 -0.01 0.44 -8.66
C VAL A 102 0.71 -0.89 -8.52
N ASN A 103 1.89 -0.86 -7.91
CA ASN A 103 2.65 -2.05 -7.55
C ASN A 103 2.16 -2.58 -6.20
N SER A 104 1.26 -3.57 -6.21
CA SER A 104 0.71 -4.18 -5.00
C SER A 104 0.93 -5.70 -4.91
N ALA A 105 1.55 -6.33 -5.90
CA ALA A 105 1.99 -7.72 -5.79
C ALA A 105 3.07 -7.86 -4.70
N ALA A 106 2.90 -8.82 -3.80
CA ALA A 106 3.83 -9.05 -2.70
C ALA A 106 3.81 -10.52 -2.22
N GLY A 107 4.91 -10.97 -1.64
CA GLY A 107 5.08 -12.24 -0.95
C GLY A 107 5.60 -12.04 0.48
N ASN A 108 5.08 -12.80 1.44
CA ASN A 108 5.54 -12.75 2.82
C ASN A 108 5.12 -14.02 3.58
N PHE A 109 5.95 -14.46 4.52
CA PHE A 109 5.68 -15.54 5.48
C PHE A 109 6.60 -15.39 6.71
N LEU A 110 6.25 -16.02 7.83
CA LEU A 110 7.11 -16.04 9.02
C LEU A 110 8.17 -17.14 8.88
N ALA A 111 9.41 -16.81 9.21
CA ALA A 111 10.49 -17.78 9.31
C ALA A 111 11.54 -17.34 10.33
N LEU A 112 12.06 -18.31 11.09
CA LEU A 112 13.30 -18.10 11.84
C LEU A 112 14.44 -17.84 10.85
N ALA A 113 15.25 -16.81 11.09
CA ALA A 113 16.25 -16.34 10.13
C ALA A 113 17.30 -17.42 9.82
N GLU A 114 17.71 -18.18 10.84
CA GLU A 114 18.67 -19.28 10.72
C GLU A 114 18.11 -20.53 9.99
N LYS A 115 16.79 -20.58 9.77
CA LYS A 115 16.11 -21.65 9.01
C LYS A 115 15.58 -21.20 7.66
N LEU A 116 15.71 -19.92 7.34
CA LEU A 116 15.23 -19.36 6.08
C LEU A 116 16.19 -19.73 4.94
N SER A 117 15.71 -20.51 3.98
CA SER A 117 16.54 -20.87 2.83
C SER A 117 16.80 -19.67 1.92
N THR A 118 17.98 -19.66 1.28
CA THR A 118 18.34 -18.63 0.28
C THR A 118 17.32 -18.54 -0.86
N ASN A 119 16.73 -19.67 -1.26
CA ASN A 119 15.68 -19.70 -2.29
C ASN A 119 14.41 -18.98 -1.81
N ALA A 120 14.00 -19.20 -0.56
CA ALA A 120 12.80 -18.58 -0.02
C ALA A 120 13.00 -17.07 0.20
N PHE A 121 14.19 -16.66 0.66
CA PHE A 121 14.60 -15.25 0.71
C PHE A 121 14.55 -14.60 -0.69
N ARG A 122 15.22 -15.23 -1.67
CA ARG A 122 15.26 -14.77 -3.07
C ARG A 122 13.86 -14.62 -3.66
N THR A 123 12.98 -15.60 -3.42
CA THR A 123 11.61 -15.57 -3.95
C THR A 123 10.87 -14.32 -3.53
N VAL A 124 10.98 -13.87 -2.27
CA VAL A 124 10.31 -12.64 -1.83
C VAL A 124 10.97 -11.39 -2.41
N MET A 125 12.30 -11.36 -2.50
CA MET A 125 13.01 -10.28 -3.18
C MET A 125 12.59 -10.15 -4.66
N GLU A 126 12.42 -11.28 -5.36
CA GLU A 126 12.01 -11.30 -6.76
C GLU A 126 10.57 -10.79 -6.94
N ILE A 127 9.65 -11.19 -6.06
CA ILE A 127 8.25 -10.74 -6.15
C ILE A 127 8.15 -9.24 -5.85
N ASP A 128 8.69 -8.80 -4.71
CA ASP A 128 8.44 -7.47 -4.18
C ASP A 128 9.37 -6.42 -4.78
N ALA A 129 10.68 -6.66 -4.77
CA ALA A 129 11.67 -5.66 -5.22
C ALA A 129 11.84 -5.69 -6.75
N ILE A 130 12.24 -6.85 -7.30
CA ILE A 130 12.44 -7.01 -8.75
C ILE A 130 11.11 -6.85 -9.49
N GLY A 131 10.02 -7.38 -8.95
CA GLY A 131 8.69 -7.21 -9.53
C GLY A 131 8.25 -5.75 -9.62
N THR A 132 8.44 -4.98 -8.55
CA THR A 132 8.17 -3.52 -8.56
C THR A 132 9.00 -2.82 -9.63
N PHE A 133 10.29 -3.15 -9.75
CA PHE A 133 11.16 -2.56 -10.76
C PHE A 133 10.74 -2.94 -12.19
N ASN A 134 10.48 -4.22 -12.46
CA ASN A 134 10.06 -4.71 -13.78
C ASN A 134 8.80 -4.00 -14.28
N MET A 135 7.78 -3.89 -13.43
CA MET A 135 6.52 -3.24 -13.78
C MET A 135 6.72 -1.73 -13.99
N SER A 136 7.51 -1.08 -13.14
CA SER A 136 7.82 0.35 -13.26
C SER A 136 8.57 0.65 -14.56
N ARG A 137 9.58 -0.18 -14.90
CA ARG A 137 10.34 -0.09 -16.15
C ARG A 137 9.42 -0.24 -17.37
N ALA A 138 8.60 -1.29 -17.39
CA ALA A 138 7.68 -1.56 -18.49
C ALA A 138 6.69 -0.40 -18.70
N ALA A 139 6.22 0.22 -17.61
CA ALA A 139 5.25 1.30 -17.65
C ALA A 139 5.84 2.67 -18.02
N PHE A 140 7.17 2.84 -18.05
CA PHE A 140 7.80 4.15 -18.25
C PHE A 140 7.33 4.89 -19.50
N LYS A 141 7.39 4.24 -20.67
CA LYS A 141 7.03 4.88 -21.96
C LYS A 141 5.58 5.41 -21.97
N PRO A 142 4.55 4.60 -21.64
CA PRO A 142 3.18 5.11 -21.65
C PRO A 142 2.89 6.09 -20.50
N LEU A 143 3.49 5.93 -19.32
CA LEU A 143 3.36 6.92 -18.24
C LEU A 143 3.95 8.28 -18.62
N LYS A 144 5.10 8.29 -19.29
CA LYS A 144 5.68 9.52 -19.86
C LYS A 144 4.75 10.14 -20.90
N LYS A 145 4.15 9.32 -21.78
CA LYS A 145 3.20 9.80 -22.80
C LYS A 145 1.90 10.37 -22.21
N SER A 146 1.49 9.91 -21.02
CA SER A 146 0.32 10.43 -20.31
C SER A 146 0.47 11.92 -19.93
N GLY A 147 1.68 12.38 -19.63
CA GLY A 147 1.95 13.76 -19.17
C GLY A 147 1.59 14.02 -17.69
N ASP A 148 0.86 13.10 -17.05
CA ASP A 148 0.57 13.10 -15.60
C ASP A 148 0.69 11.67 -15.05
N GLY A 149 1.81 11.00 -15.32
CA GLY A 149 2.06 9.63 -14.94
C GLY A 149 2.22 9.46 -13.42
N ARG A 150 1.66 8.38 -12.86
CA ARG A 150 1.73 8.09 -11.43
C ARG A 150 2.11 6.65 -11.16
N ILE A 151 3.05 6.45 -10.26
CA ILE A 151 3.42 5.14 -9.73
C ILE A 151 3.18 5.15 -8.23
N ILE A 152 2.40 4.17 -7.77
CA ILE A 152 2.12 3.94 -6.36
C ILE A 152 2.69 2.58 -5.97
N ASN A 153 3.66 2.58 -5.07
CA ASN A 153 4.28 1.36 -4.57
C ASN A 153 3.70 1.00 -3.21
N ILE A 154 2.98 -0.13 -3.12
CA ILE A 154 2.49 -0.65 -1.84
C ILE A 154 3.65 -1.35 -1.14
N THR A 155 4.15 -0.71 -0.09
CA THR A 155 5.21 -1.21 0.77
C THR A 155 4.61 -1.78 2.06
N ALA A 156 5.26 -1.61 3.21
CA ALA A 156 4.76 -1.94 4.54
C ALA A 156 5.48 -1.07 5.56
N THR A 157 5.22 -1.26 6.85
CA THR A 157 5.98 -0.59 7.93
C THR A 157 7.07 -1.46 8.55
N LEU A 158 7.14 -2.76 8.22
CA LEU A 158 7.97 -3.78 8.88
C LEU A 158 9.49 -3.56 8.78
N GLN A 159 9.95 -2.77 7.82
CA GLN A 159 11.35 -2.45 7.59
C GLN A 159 11.83 -1.25 8.42
N LEU A 160 10.90 -0.41 8.91
CA LEU A 160 11.25 0.82 9.62
C LEU A 160 11.70 0.55 11.07
N PRO A 161 10.97 -0.21 11.91
CA PRO A 161 11.43 -0.58 13.25
C PRO A 161 12.19 -1.92 13.27
N ALA A 162 12.38 -2.56 12.10
CA ALA A 162 12.60 -4.00 11.94
C ALA A 162 11.44 -4.85 12.51
N THR A 163 11.24 -6.06 11.97
CA THR A 163 10.18 -6.97 12.43
C THR A 163 10.73 -8.37 12.52
N TRP A 164 10.48 -9.02 13.66
CA TRP A 164 10.91 -10.39 13.93
C TRP A 164 10.38 -11.35 12.86
N TYR A 165 11.21 -12.33 12.50
CA TYR A 165 10.85 -13.44 11.62
C TYR A 165 10.50 -13.08 10.16
N GLN A 166 10.74 -11.84 9.74
CA GLN A 166 10.35 -11.31 8.43
C GLN A 166 11.49 -10.63 7.68
N VAL A 167 12.74 -11.03 7.94
CA VAL A 167 13.95 -10.37 7.37
C VAL A 167 13.92 -10.25 5.84
N HIS A 168 13.39 -11.25 5.13
CA HIS A 168 13.25 -11.23 3.67
C HIS A 168 12.24 -10.20 3.18
N ALA A 169 11.07 -10.12 3.83
CA ALA A 169 10.05 -9.12 3.50
C ALA A 169 10.53 -7.71 3.87
N SER A 170 11.21 -7.53 5.00
CA SER A 170 11.82 -6.25 5.40
C SER A 170 12.87 -5.78 4.40
N ALA A 171 13.78 -6.66 3.97
CA ALA A 171 14.77 -6.32 2.96
C ALA A 171 14.11 -5.91 1.63
N ALA A 172 13.09 -6.67 1.19
CA ALA A 172 12.41 -6.37 -0.06
C ALA A 172 11.63 -5.04 0.00
N LYS A 173 10.93 -4.75 1.11
CA LYS A 173 10.21 -3.48 1.27
C LYS A 173 11.13 -2.28 1.45
N ALA A 174 12.29 -2.44 2.09
CA ALA A 174 13.31 -1.39 2.10
C ALA A 174 13.82 -1.07 0.69
N ALA A 175 13.99 -2.09 -0.17
CA ALA A 175 14.34 -1.88 -1.58
C ALA A 175 13.23 -1.15 -2.33
N VAL A 176 11.95 -1.49 -2.12
CA VAL A 176 10.80 -0.78 -2.72
C VAL A 176 10.75 0.69 -2.29
N ASP A 177 11.00 0.99 -1.02
CA ASP A 177 11.07 2.37 -0.53
C ASP A 177 12.22 3.15 -1.21
N SER A 178 13.37 2.49 -1.42
CA SER A 178 14.50 3.09 -2.15
C SER A 178 14.18 3.32 -3.63
N ILE A 179 13.58 2.34 -4.31
CA ILE A 179 13.12 2.46 -5.70
C ILE A 179 12.15 3.64 -5.82
N THR A 180 11.23 3.79 -4.87
CA THR A 180 10.26 4.91 -4.85
C THR A 180 10.96 6.27 -4.88
N ARG A 181 11.95 6.48 -4.01
CA ARG A 181 12.71 7.74 -3.94
C ARG A 181 13.55 7.97 -5.19
N SER A 182 14.29 6.96 -5.65
CA SER A 182 15.16 7.07 -6.82
C SER A 182 14.36 7.40 -8.08
N LEU A 183 13.28 6.66 -8.35
CA LEU A 183 12.46 6.91 -9.54
C LEU A 183 11.72 8.25 -9.48
N ALA A 184 11.36 8.73 -8.29
CA ALA A 184 10.79 10.08 -8.14
C ALA A 184 11.77 11.18 -8.60
N LEU A 185 13.05 11.05 -8.26
CA LEU A 185 14.10 11.97 -8.70
C LEU A 185 14.38 11.85 -10.20
N GLU A 186 14.53 10.62 -10.68
CA GLU A 186 14.92 10.37 -12.08
C GLU A 186 13.81 10.69 -13.06
N TRP A 187 12.55 10.37 -12.73
CA TRP A 187 11.42 10.42 -13.66
C TRP A 187 10.50 11.63 -13.47
N GLY A 188 10.69 12.41 -12.40
CA GLY A 188 9.95 13.66 -12.18
C GLY A 188 10.04 14.62 -13.36
N GLN A 189 11.20 14.71 -14.02
CA GLN A 189 11.40 15.52 -15.23
C GLN A 189 10.52 15.11 -16.42
N PHE A 190 9.97 13.90 -16.42
CA PHE A 190 9.06 13.38 -17.45
C PHE A 190 7.58 13.51 -17.05
N GLY A 191 7.27 14.23 -15.97
CA GLY A 191 5.91 14.35 -15.45
C GLY A 191 5.42 13.09 -14.74
N ILE A 192 6.33 12.19 -14.33
CA ILE A 192 6.00 10.96 -13.60
C ILE A 192 6.26 11.17 -12.12
N ARG A 193 5.24 10.95 -11.30
CA ARG A 193 5.32 10.97 -9.83
C ARG A 193 5.39 9.55 -9.30
N VAL A 194 6.24 9.34 -8.31
CA VAL A 194 6.42 8.02 -7.69
C VAL A 194 6.26 8.18 -6.19
N THR A 195 5.32 7.45 -5.60
CA THR A 195 5.03 7.53 -4.16
C THR A 195 4.87 6.12 -3.58
N GLY A 196 5.18 5.98 -2.31
CA GLY A 196 4.92 4.78 -1.54
C GLY A 196 3.68 4.93 -0.69
N VAL A 197 2.98 3.84 -0.45
CA VAL A 197 1.98 3.72 0.63
C VAL A 197 2.38 2.54 1.48
N ALA A 198 2.49 2.75 2.79
CA ALA A 198 2.93 1.78 3.77
C ALA A 198 1.79 1.39 4.71
N PRO A 199 1.06 0.29 4.41
CA PRO A 199 0.03 -0.24 5.29
C PRO A 199 0.60 -0.74 6.61
N GLY A 200 -0.18 -0.54 7.67
CA GLY A 200 -0.06 -1.28 8.92
C GLY A 200 -0.70 -2.67 8.86
N PRO A 201 -1.12 -3.18 10.02
CA PRO A 201 -1.93 -4.39 10.06
C PRO A 201 -3.34 -4.13 9.50
N ILE A 202 -3.64 -4.76 8.35
CA ILE A 202 -4.90 -4.61 7.62
C ILE A 202 -5.70 -5.92 7.61
N ALA A 203 -6.95 -5.87 8.06
CA ALA A 203 -7.86 -7.01 8.14
C ALA A 203 -8.14 -7.63 6.76
N ASP A 204 -8.51 -8.92 6.77
CA ASP A 204 -8.91 -9.69 5.59
C ASP A 204 -7.86 -9.69 4.46
N THR A 205 -6.58 -9.67 4.86
CA THR A 205 -5.44 -9.82 3.96
C THR A 205 -4.72 -11.14 4.20
N THR A 206 -4.08 -11.65 3.15
CA THR A 206 -3.22 -12.84 3.25
C THR A 206 -2.10 -12.64 4.27
N GLY A 207 -1.60 -11.40 4.43
CA GLY A 207 -0.64 -11.04 5.47
C GLY A 207 -1.20 -11.36 6.85
N THR A 208 -2.30 -10.73 7.26
CA THR A 208 -2.85 -10.95 8.60
C THR A 208 -3.36 -12.37 8.84
N ALA A 209 -3.81 -13.08 7.81
CA ALA A 209 -4.25 -14.47 7.93
C ALA A 209 -3.09 -15.45 8.15
N LYS A 210 -1.97 -15.30 7.42
CA LYS A 210 -0.81 -16.19 7.54
C LYS A 210 0.03 -15.96 8.79
N LEU A 211 -0.04 -14.76 9.37
CA LEU A 211 0.75 -14.37 10.54
C LEU A 211 0.10 -14.79 11.87
N GLY A 212 -1.14 -15.27 11.84
CA GLY A 212 -1.95 -15.52 13.03
C GLY A 212 -1.84 -16.91 13.67
N GLY A 213 -1.24 -17.89 12.97
CA GLY A 213 -1.25 -19.29 13.42
C GLY A 213 -2.66 -19.81 13.71
N ASP A 214 -2.77 -20.74 14.66
CA ASP A 214 -4.04 -21.37 15.09
C ASP A 214 -4.79 -20.54 16.16
N VAL A 215 -4.42 -19.27 16.37
CA VAL A 215 -5.09 -18.39 17.34
C VAL A 215 -6.48 -18.00 16.84
N ASP A 216 -7.45 -17.98 17.76
CA ASP A 216 -8.81 -17.52 17.49
C ASP A 216 -8.82 -16.16 16.74
N PRO A 217 -9.60 -16.03 15.65
CA PRO A 217 -9.62 -14.80 14.85
C PRO A 217 -9.98 -13.53 15.63
N GLU A 218 -10.89 -13.61 16.60
CA GLU A 218 -11.32 -12.44 17.38
C GLU A 218 -10.28 -12.09 18.45
N GLU A 219 -9.68 -13.07 19.11
CA GLU A 219 -8.56 -12.83 20.02
C GLU A 219 -7.38 -12.18 19.31
N ARG A 220 -7.03 -12.69 18.12
CA ARG A 220 -5.97 -12.11 17.29
C ARG A 220 -6.28 -10.66 16.92
N LYS A 221 -7.51 -10.39 16.50
CA LYS A 221 -7.95 -9.04 16.13
C LYS A 221 -7.90 -8.08 17.32
N LYS A 222 -8.32 -8.54 18.51
CA LYS A 222 -8.24 -7.77 19.76
C LYS A 222 -6.80 -7.48 20.16
N TYR A 223 -5.92 -8.47 20.06
CA TYR A 223 -4.49 -8.31 20.30
C TYR A 223 -3.88 -7.29 19.34
N MET A 224 -4.12 -7.42 18.04
CA MET A 224 -3.63 -6.47 17.04
C MET A 224 -4.16 -5.06 17.28
N ALA A 225 -5.44 -4.91 17.62
CA ALA A 225 -6.02 -3.60 17.94
C ALA A 225 -5.34 -2.98 19.17
N SER A 226 -4.91 -3.77 20.16
CA SER A 226 -4.21 -3.28 21.36
C SER A 226 -2.79 -2.75 21.09
N THR A 227 -2.18 -3.12 19.96
CA THR A 227 -0.86 -2.61 19.55
C THR A 227 -0.95 -1.46 18.55
N ILE A 228 -2.17 -1.06 18.15
CA ILE A 228 -2.41 0.06 17.23
C ILE A 228 -2.97 1.22 18.03
N PRO A 229 -2.27 2.38 18.12
CA PRO A 229 -2.73 3.53 18.91
C PRO A 229 -4.15 4.03 18.60
N VAL A 230 -4.59 3.97 17.34
CA VAL A 230 -5.96 4.31 16.94
C VAL A 230 -7.02 3.31 17.44
N GLY A 231 -6.60 2.16 18.01
CA GLY A 231 -7.48 1.22 18.71
C GLY A 231 -8.25 0.25 17.82
N ARG A 232 -7.86 0.11 16.54
CA ARG A 232 -8.48 -0.84 15.60
C ARG A 232 -7.49 -1.35 14.57
N VAL A 233 -7.76 -2.54 14.03
CA VAL A 233 -7.11 -3.04 12.81
C VAL A 233 -7.57 -2.19 11.62
N GLY A 234 -6.65 -1.92 10.68
CA GLY A 234 -6.97 -1.19 9.46
C GLY A 234 -7.86 -2.01 8.51
N ALA A 235 -8.62 -1.32 7.66
CA ALA A 235 -9.38 -1.93 6.58
C ALA A 235 -8.69 -1.69 5.24
N LYS A 236 -8.92 -2.55 4.24
CA LYS A 236 -8.37 -2.38 2.89
C LYS A 236 -8.76 -1.01 2.29
N THR A 237 -9.96 -0.52 2.63
CA THR A 237 -10.47 0.80 2.24
C THR A 237 -9.64 1.95 2.81
N ASP A 238 -9.00 1.79 3.98
CA ASP A 238 -8.12 2.83 4.53
C ASP A 238 -6.89 3.03 3.62
N ILE A 239 -6.38 1.95 3.01
CA ILE A 239 -5.28 2.00 2.04
C ILE A 239 -5.76 2.53 0.68
N ALA A 240 -6.90 2.04 0.20
CA ALA A 240 -7.47 2.51 -1.06
C ALA A 240 -7.78 4.03 -1.03
N ALA A 241 -8.21 4.56 0.12
CA ALA A 241 -8.41 5.99 0.33
C ALA A 241 -7.12 6.81 0.12
N ALA A 242 -6.00 6.35 0.67
CA ALA A 242 -4.69 6.98 0.49
C ALA A 242 -4.24 6.94 -0.97
N VAL A 243 -4.46 5.81 -1.66
CA VAL A 243 -4.17 5.69 -3.10
C VAL A 243 -5.05 6.63 -3.93
N LEU A 244 -6.35 6.73 -3.63
CA LEU A 244 -7.25 7.67 -4.29
C LEU A 244 -6.77 9.12 -4.16
N TYR A 245 -6.37 9.53 -2.95
CA TYR A 245 -5.76 10.84 -2.72
C TYR A 245 -4.53 11.05 -3.63
N LEU A 246 -3.57 10.12 -3.62
CA LEU A 246 -2.33 10.20 -4.39
C LEU A 246 -2.53 10.11 -5.92
N VAL A 247 -3.62 9.49 -6.38
CA VAL A 247 -3.96 9.37 -7.81
C VAL A 247 -4.84 10.54 -8.31
N SER A 248 -5.58 11.18 -7.42
CA SER A 248 -6.44 12.32 -7.74
C SER A 248 -5.65 13.63 -7.95
N PRO A 249 -6.25 14.67 -8.57
CA PRO A 249 -5.58 15.96 -8.75
C PRO A 249 -5.06 16.62 -7.47
N VAL A 250 -5.65 16.33 -6.30
CA VAL A 250 -5.21 16.94 -5.02
C VAL A 250 -3.87 16.40 -4.53
N GLY A 251 -3.50 15.17 -4.90
CA GLY A 251 -2.18 14.59 -4.60
C GLY A 251 -1.08 14.98 -5.60
N SER A 252 -1.33 15.93 -6.51
CA SER A 252 -0.47 16.23 -7.67
C SER A 252 0.89 16.87 -7.36
N PHE A 253 1.20 17.13 -6.09
CA PHE A 253 2.52 17.62 -5.67
C PHE A 253 3.27 16.66 -4.75
N VAL A 254 2.72 15.46 -4.50
CA VAL A 254 3.37 14.43 -3.68
C VAL A 254 4.20 13.51 -4.59
N SER A 255 5.51 13.44 -4.35
CA SER A 255 6.43 12.54 -5.05
C SER A 255 7.65 12.25 -4.16
N GLY A 256 8.18 11.04 -4.24
CA GLY A 256 9.33 10.56 -3.47
C GLY A 256 9.03 10.11 -2.04
N ASP A 257 7.85 10.42 -1.52
CA ASP A 257 7.47 10.12 -0.13
C ASP A 257 6.79 8.75 0.02
N VAL A 258 6.85 8.19 1.23
CA VAL A 258 6.14 6.97 1.64
C VAL A 258 5.10 7.32 2.69
N LEU A 259 3.83 7.36 2.29
CA LEU A 259 2.72 7.66 3.18
C LEU A 259 2.40 6.46 4.07
N ILE A 260 2.63 6.61 5.38
CA ILE A 260 2.31 5.58 6.39
C ILE A 260 0.80 5.60 6.69
N VAL A 261 0.16 4.43 6.58
CA VAL A 261 -1.28 4.24 6.85
C VAL A 261 -1.46 3.03 7.78
N ASP A 262 -1.15 3.23 9.05
CA ASP A 262 -1.07 2.14 10.03
C ASP A 262 -1.66 2.44 11.41
N GLY A 263 -2.30 3.60 11.58
CA GLY A 263 -2.87 4.01 12.88
C GLY A 263 -1.85 4.25 13.98
N GLY A 264 -0.59 4.53 13.63
CA GLY A 264 0.53 4.78 14.56
C GLY A 264 1.26 3.51 15.01
N HIS A 265 0.95 2.36 14.42
CA HIS A 265 1.48 1.06 14.83
C HIS A 265 3.01 0.98 14.82
N TYR A 266 3.67 1.46 13.77
CA TYR A 266 5.13 1.33 13.61
C TYR A 266 5.94 2.12 14.64
N LEU A 267 5.34 3.18 15.21
CA LEU A 267 5.93 3.96 16.30
C LEU A 267 5.60 3.39 17.68
N TYR A 268 4.59 2.51 17.77
CA TYR A 268 4.04 2.10 19.04
C TYR A 268 5.06 1.30 19.85
N LYS A 269 5.30 1.79 21.06
CA LYS A 269 5.98 1.08 22.13
C LYS A 269 5.06 1.16 23.34
N LYS A 270 4.96 0.07 24.10
CA LYS A 270 4.21 0.08 25.35
C LYS A 270 4.77 1.22 26.23
N PRO A 271 3.93 2.15 26.72
CA PRO A 271 4.41 3.23 27.58
C PRO A 271 5.17 2.67 28.78
N VAL A 272 6.35 3.25 29.06
CA VAL A 272 7.20 2.85 30.20
C VAL A 272 6.51 3.15 31.53
N MET A 273 5.66 4.18 31.55
CA MET A 273 4.96 4.63 32.75
C MET A 273 3.44 4.63 32.51
N PRO A 274 2.64 4.15 33.48
CA PRO A 274 1.19 4.31 33.45
C PRO A 274 0.79 5.79 33.35
N ARG A 275 -0.30 6.06 32.65
CA ARG A 275 -0.77 7.43 32.39
C ARG A 275 -1.05 8.19 33.69
N GLU A 276 -1.68 7.53 34.64
CA GLU A 276 -2.07 8.10 35.93
C GLU A 276 -0.86 8.56 36.74
N THR A 277 0.22 7.75 36.71
CA THR A 277 1.50 8.08 37.33
C THR A 277 2.13 9.30 36.67
N LEU A 278 2.15 9.34 35.33
CA LEU A 278 2.70 10.48 34.59
C LEU A 278 1.89 11.76 34.83
N GLU A 279 0.57 11.70 34.88
CA GLU A 279 -0.30 12.85 35.14
C GLU A 279 -0.03 13.46 36.52
N SER A 280 0.16 12.62 37.54
CA SER A 280 0.52 13.08 38.90
C SER A 280 1.88 13.75 38.94
N TRP A 281 2.88 13.18 38.26
CA TRP A 281 4.23 13.75 38.17
C TRP A 281 4.29 15.04 37.35
N SER A 282 3.64 15.11 36.18
CA SER A 282 3.64 16.30 35.32
C SER A 282 3.07 17.51 36.04
N LYS A 283 1.92 17.34 36.73
CA LYS A 283 1.30 18.42 37.53
C LYS A 283 2.25 18.97 38.60
N LYS A 284 3.01 18.09 39.28
CA LYS A 284 3.98 18.51 40.30
C LYS A 284 5.17 19.26 39.67
N MET A 285 5.69 18.77 38.56
CA MET A 285 6.83 19.38 37.86
C MET A 285 6.46 20.75 37.28
N GLU A 286 5.32 20.87 36.60
CA GLU A 286 4.84 22.15 36.06
C GLU A 286 4.64 23.19 37.15
N LYS A 287 4.05 22.81 38.30
CA LYS A 287 3.89 23.70 39.45
C LYS A 287 5.25 24.20 39.96
N LYS A 288 6.24 23.30 40.06
CA LYS A 288 7.60 23.65 40.51
C LYS A 288 8.29 24.60 39.51
N SER A 289 8.17 24.36 38.21
CA SER A 289 8.76 25.21 37.18
C SER A 289 8.18 26.63 37.17
N ARG A 290 6.87 26.79 37.41
CA ARG A 290 6.22 28.11 37.53
C ARG A 290 6.73 28.89 38.73
N VAL A 291 6.79 28.25 39.91
CA VAL A 291 7.32 28.89 41.14
C VAL A 291 8.78 29.32 40.97
N THR A 292 9.59 28.56 40.23
CA THR A 292 11.01 28.88 39.99
C THR A 292 11.20 30.00 38.97
N ALA A 293 10.22 30.22 38.08
CA ALA A 293 10.21 31.33 37.14
C ALA A 293 9.78 32.64 37.83
N ASP A 294 8.77 32.58 38.70
CA ASP A 294 8.28 33.74 39.45
C ASP A 294 9.28 34.23 40.51
N SER A 295 10.13 33.35 41.05
CA SER A 295 11.18 33.71 42.02
C SER A 295 12.43 34.34 41.39
N LYS A 296 12.47 34.51 40.06
CA LYS A 296 13.59 35.10 39.30
C LYS A 296 13.25 36.48 38.71
N LEU A 297 12.06 36.99 38.98
CA LEU A 297 11.60 38.36 38.70
C LEU A 297 11.63 39.18 39.99
#